data_AF-T5AQX0-F1
#
_entry.id   AF-T5AQX0-F1
#
_cell.length_a   1.000
_cell.length_b   1.000
_cell.length_c   1.000
_cell.angle_alpha   90.00
_cell.angle_beta   90.00
_cell.angle_gamma   90.00
#
_symmetry.space_group_name_H-M   'P 1'
#
loop_
_entity.id
_entity.type
_entity.pdbx_description
1 polymer ?
#
loop_
_entity_poly.entity_id
_entity_poly.type
_entity_poly.pdbx_seq_one_letter_code
_entity_poly.pdbx_strand_id
1 'polypeptide(L)'
;MTRTRQTQHESEGQLLTTAATAATARRAQKLSVLHGPVDPPLVDLTLGELLELQAYQHGGDECLVMPWTGARWTYHELHQQSTRLAQALLQDLGVGAGDRVGIMAGNCEQYAAVFFAVAKVGAILVILNSTVYHADHWEA
;
A
#
# COMPACT_ATOMS: atom_id res chain seq x y z
N MET A 1 -57.19 -64.56 -10.03
CA MET A 1 -57.90 -63.26 -10.10
C MET A 1 -57.45 -62.49 -8.87
N THR A 2 -56.71 -61.39 -8.91
CA THR A 2 -56.77 -60.23 -9.80
C THR A 2 -55.44 -59.49 -9.71
N ARG A 3 -54.98 -58.98 -10.85
CA ARG A 3 -53.79 -58.13 -11.05
C ARG A 3 -54.04 -56.75 -10.45
N THR A 4 -53.14 -56.19 -9.64
CA THR A 4 -52.92 -54.73 -9.65
C THR A 4 -51.50 -54.38 -9.21
N ARG A 5 -50.77 -53.81 -10.16
CA ARG A 5 -49.46 -53.16 -10.08
C ARG A 5 -49.75 -51.66 -9.85
N GLN A 6 -48.78 -50.90 -9.35
CA GLN A 6 -48.84 -49.44 -9.03
C GLN A 6 -49.36 -49.18 -7.62
N THR A 7 -48.77 -48.32 -6.78
CA THR A 7 -47.97 -47.12 -7.01
C THR A 7 -46.93 -46.98 -5.88
N GLN A 8 -45.64 -46.88 -6.24
CA GLN A 8 -44.55 -46.61 -5.28
C GLN A 8 -43.90 -45.23 -5.56
N HIS A 9 -44.66 -44.29 -6.13
CA HIS A 9 -44.10 -43.16 -6.88
C HIS A 9 -44.43 -41.76 -6.34
N GLU A 10 -44.97 -41.62 -5.13
CA GLU A 10 -45.41 -40.32 -4.59
C GLU A 10 -44.51 -39.73 -3.48
N SER A 11 -43.57 -40.49 -2.91
CA SER A 11 -42.75 -40.02 -1.78
C SER A 11 -41.50 -39.22 -2.17
N GLU A 12 -41.07 -39.22 -3.44
CA GLU A 12 -39.85 -38.51 -3.88
C GLU A 12 -40.10 -37.04 -4.29
N GLY A 13 -41.31 -36.71 -4.77
CA GLY A 13 -41.66 -35.34 -5.19
C GLY A 13 -41.74 -34.33 -4.05
N GLN A 14 -42.02 -34.80 -2.84
CA GLN A 14 -42.09 -33.94 -1.65
C GLN A 14 -40.70 -33.72 -1.02
N LEU A 15 -39.78 -34.68 -1.17
CA LEU A 15 -38.39 -34.55 -0.73
C LEU A 15 -37.58 -33.60 -1.63
N LEU A 16 -37.82 -33.61 -2.95
CA LEU A 16 -37.15 -32.71 -3.89
C LEU A 16 -37.62 -31.25 -3.77
N THR A 17 -38.89 -31.03 -3.42
CA THR A 17 -39.42 -29.68 -3.18
C THR A 17 -38.85 -29.06 -1.89
N THR A 18 -38.57 -29.88 -0.87
CA THR A 18 -38.01 -29.41 0.42
C THR A 18 -36.52 -29.03 0.30
N ALA A 19 -35.76 -29.72 -0.55
CA ALA A 19 -34.35 -29.42 -0.80
C ALA A 19 -34.13 -28.11 -1.59
N ALA A 20 -35.05 -27.78 -2.51
CA ALA A 20 -34.98 -26.53 -3.27
C ALA A 20 -35.25 -25.30 -2.39
N THR A 21 -36.10 -25.40 -1.37
CA THR A 21 -36.33 -24.30 -0.41
C THR A 21 -35.16 -24.15 0.58
N ALA A 22 -34.48 -25.25 0.93
CA ALA A 22 -33.31 -25.23 1.83
C ALA A 22 -32.04 -24.66 1.17
N ALA A 23 -31.92 -24.76 -0.16
CA ALA A 23 -30.79 -24.17 -0.90
C ALA A 23 -30.90 -22.64 -1.07
N THR A 24 -32.11 -22.08 -1.10
CA THR A 24 -32.34 -20.62 -1.09
C THR A 24 -32.12 -20.01 0.29
N ALA A 25 -32.21 -20.82 1.35
CA ALA A 25 -31.76 -20.47 2.69
C ALA A 25 -30.23 -20.67 2.86
N ARG A 26 -29.44 -20.47 1.78
CA ARG A 26 -28.04 -20.07 1.90
C ARG A 26 -28.08 -18.78 2.70
N ARG A 27 -27.94 -18.93 4.02
CA ARG A 27 -27.88 -17.90 5.06
C ARG A 27 -27.54 -16.58 4.40
N ALA A 28 -28.43 -15.60 4.51
CA ALA A 28 -28.08 -14.20 4.36
C ALA A 28 -26.94 -13.93 5.36
N GLN A 29 -25.72 -14.24 4.93
CA GLN A 29 -24.55 -14.23 5.76
C GLN A 29 -24.24 -12.76 5.94
N LYS A 30 -24.43 -12.27 7.17
CA LYS A 30 -24.13 -10.88 7.52
C LYS A 30 -22.71 -10.59 7.06
N LEU A 31 -22.57 -9.77 6.02
CA LEU A 31 -21.27 -9.45 5.43
C LEU A 31 -20.37 -8.89 6.53
N SER A 32 -19.13 -9.36 6.61
CA SER A 32 -18.13 -8.85 7.56
C SER A 32 -17.49 -7.59 7.00
N VAL A 33 -18.30 -6.54 6.81
CA VAL A 33 -17.87 -5.26 6.23
C VAL A 33 -17.98 -4.16 7.28
N LEU A 34 -16.90 -3.40 7.45
CA LEU A 34 -16.82 -2.19 8.29
C LEU A 34 -16.51 -1.01 7.38
N HIS A 35 -17.24 0.10 7.54
CA HIS A 35 -16.93 1.38 6.91
C HIS A 35 -16.42 2.35 7.99
N GLY A 36 -15.25 2.93 7.75
CA GLY A 36 -14.71 3.98 8.61
C GLY A 36 -15.34 5.35 8.32
N PRO A 37 -15.13 6.35 9.19
CA PRO A 37 -15.49 7.74 8.92
C PRO A 37 -14.81 8.26 7.65
N VAL A 38 -15.50 9.14 6.92
CA VAL A 38 -14.99 9.80 5.69
C VAL A 38 -14.72 11.30 5.87
N ASP A 39 -14.89 11.79 7.10
CA ASP A 39 -14.63 13.17 7.51
C ASP A 39 -13.47 13.19 8.53
N PRO A 40 -12.45 14.06 8.36
CA PRO A 40 -12.28 15.01 7.26
C PRO A 40 -12.04 14.31 5.90
N PRO A 41 -12.34 14.99 4.78
CA PRO A 41 -12.09 14.42 3.46
C PRO A 41 -10.60 14.11 3.25
N LEU A 42 -10.32 13.16 2.36
CA LEU A 42 -8.96 12.87 1.93
C LEU A 42 -8.33 14.09 1.26
N VAL A 43 -7.02 14.22 1.42
CA VAL A 43 -6.23 15.28 0.82
C VAL A 43 -5.68 14.81 -0.53
N ASP A 44 -5.94 15.57 -1.58
CA ASP A 44 -5.47 15.29 -2.95
C ASP A 44 -4.08 15.93 -3.18
N LEU A 45 -3.07 15.44 -2.46
CA LEU A 45 -1.67 15.85 -2.63
C LEU A 45 -0.77 14.63 -2.85
N THR A 46 0.18 14.76 -3.78
CA THR A 46 1.33 13.85 -3.85
C THR A 46 2.23 14.03 -2.63
N LEU A 47 3.06 13.03 -2.32
CA LEU A 47 4.04 13.15 -1.23
C LEU A 47 5.04 14.29 -1.46
N GLY A 48 5.36 14.58 -2.73
CA GLY A 48 6.23 15.69 -3.10
C GLY A 48 5.61 17.06 -2.80
N GLU A 49 4.33 17.23 -3.10
CA GLU A 49 3.53 18.44 -2.82
C GLU A 49 3.23 18.59 -1.33
N LEU A 50 2.96 17.49 -0.62
CA LEU A 50 2.77 17.52 0.83
C LEU A 50 4.01 18.07 1.52
N LEU A 51 5.21 17.60 1.17
CA LEU A 51 6.45 18.12 1.75
C LEU A 51 6.66 19.60 1.38
N GLU A 52 6.33 20.01 0.17
CA GLU A 52 6.42 21.42 -0.25
C GLU A 52 5.46 22.31 0.57
N LEU A 53 4.22 21.86 0.77
CA LEU A 53 3.24 22.54 1.61
C LEU A 53 3.73 22.66 3.06
N GLN A 54 4.28 21.58 3.62
CA GLN A 54 4.82 21.61 4.98
C GLN A 54 6.06 22.50 5.08
N ALA A 55 6.95 22.50 4.09
CA ALA A 55 8.09 23.42 4.05
C ALA A 55 7.67 24.89 3.93
N TYR A 56 6.56 25.16 3.24
CA TYR A 56 5.98 26.50 3.18
C TYR A 56 5.39 26.95 4.52
N GLN A 57 4.63 26.08 5.20
CA GLN A 57 3.94 26.42 6.45
C GLN A 57 4.85 26.39 7.70
N HIS A 58 5.79 25.44 7.73
CA HIS A 58 6.57 25.04 8.89
C HIS A 58 8.08 25.00 8.60
N GLY A 59 8.55 25.78 7.61
CA GLY A 59 9.90 25.64 7.06
C GLY A 59 11.04 25.67 8.09
N GLY A 60 10.91 26.44 9.18
CA GLY A 60 11.91 26.54 10.25
C GLY A 60 11.77 25.49 11.36
N ASP A 61 10.70 24.71 11.38
CA ASP A 61 10.44 23.71 12.41
C ASP A 61 11.23 22.42 12.11
N GLU A 62 11.83 21.83 13.15
CA GLU A 62 12.52 20.53 13.03
C GLU A 62 11.51 19.41 12.66
N CYS A 63 11.81 18.66 11.60
CA CYS A 63 10.97 17.57 11.10
C CYS A 63 11.67 16.20 11.15
N LEU A 64 13.01 16.20 11.20
CA LEU A 64 13.81 14.98 11.15
C LEU A 64 14.95 15.07 12.15
N VAL A 65 15.01 14.12 13.09
CA VAL A 65 16.06 14.03 14.11
C VAL A 65 16.63 12.63 14.11
N MET A 66 17.94 12.52 13.85
CA MET A 66 18.68 11.25 13.79
C MET A 66 19.78 11.26 14.86
N PRO A 67 19.56 10.64 16.04
CA PRO A 67 20.52 10.69 17.14
C PRO A 67 21.89 10.09 16.83
N TRP A 68 21.94 9.04 16.00
CA TRP A 68 23.18 8.31 15.71
C TRP A 68 24.08 8.99 14.67
N THR A 69 23.51 9.77 13.74
CA THR A 69 24.29 10.63 12.81
C THR A 69 24.45 12.06 13.34
N GLY A 70 23.67 12.44 14.36
CA GLY A 70 23.58 13.80 14.87
C GLY A 70 22.78 14.74 13.97
N ALA A 71 22.18 14.25 12.88
CA ALA A 71 21.45 15.10 11.95
C ALA A 71 20.14 15.60 12.58
N ARG A 72 19.89 16.90 12.42
CA ARG A 72 18.62 17.56 12.76
C ARG A 72 18.26 18.46 11.60
N TRP A 73 17.18 18.13 10.89
CA TRP A 73 16.73 18.89 9.73
C TRP A 73 15.36 19.50 9.97
N THR A 74 15.24 20.75 9.54
CA THR A 74 13.99 21.46 9.38
C THR A 74 13.22 20.99 8.13
N TYR A 75 11.94 21.33 8.03
CA TYR A 75 11.17 21.05 6.81
C TYR A 75 11.80 21.68 5.56
N HIS A 76 12.34 22.90 5.67
CA HIS A 76 13.02 23.56 4.55
C HIS A 76 14.27 22.80 4.10
N GLU A 77 15.08 22.30 5.04
CA GLU A 77 16.27 21.52 4.73
C GLU A 77 15.91 20.18 4.08
N LEU A 78 14.93 19.45 4.61
CA LEU A 78 14.47 18.20 3.99
C LEU A 78 13.93 18.45 2.56
N HIS A 79 13.16 19.51 2.37
CA HIS A 79 12.67 19.93 1.05
C HIS A 79 13.82 20.25 0.09
N GLN A 80 14.83 20.98 0.54
CA GLN A 80 15.98 21.35 -0.28
C GLN A 80 16.86 20.14 -0.64
N GLN A 81 17.08 19.22 0.30
CA GLN A 81 17.87 18.00 0.06
C GLN A 81 17.16 17.06 -0.91
N SER A 82 15.86 16.80 -0.69
CA SER A 82 15.06 15.96 -1.58
C SER A 82 14.91 16.55 -2.98
N THR A 83 14.77 17.88 -3.10
CA THR A 83 14.69 18.56 -4.40
C THR A 83 15.99 18.45 -5.18
N ARG A 84 17.15 18.61 -4.53
CA ARG A 84 18.45 18.42 -5.18
C ARG A 84 18.64 16.99 -5.66
N LEU A 85 18.25 16.00 -4.86
CA LEU A 85 18.30 14.60 -5.28
C LEU A 85 17.33 14.29 -6.42
N ALA A 86 16.12 14.86 -6.41
CA ALA A 86 15.16 14.71 -7.51
C ALA A 86 15.72 15.25 -8.84
N GLN A 87 16.39 16.40 -8.80
CA GLN A 87 17.06 16.97 -9.97
C GLN A 87 18.18 16.06 -10.47
N ALA A 88 19.03 15.54 -9.59
CA ALA A 88 20.10 14.61 -9.97
C ALA A 88 19.54 13.29 -10.55
N LEU A 89 18.48 12.74 -9.95
CA LEU A 89 17.81 11.54 -10.46
C LEU A 89 17.30 11.74 -11.90
N LEU A 90 16.66 12.89 -12.17
CA LEU A 90 16.15 13.22 -13.48
C LEU A 90 17.25 13.52 -14.51
N GLN A 91 18.20 14.39 -14.16
CA GLN A 91 19.16 14.95 -15.11
C GLN A 91 20.38 14.04 -15.32
N ASP A 92 20.91 13.46 -14.24
CA ASP A 92 22.17 12.72 -14.30
C ASP A 92 21.95 11.21 -14.47
N LEU A 93 20.86 10.68 -13.90
CA LEU A 93 20.55 9.24 -13.94
C LEU A 93 19.39 8.87 -14.88
N GLY A 94 18.65 9.87 -15.41
CA GLY A 94 17.53 9.64 -16.32
C GLY A 94 16.33 8.92 -15.69
N VAL A 95 16.24 8.88 -14.36
CA VAL A 95 15.12 8.28 -13.64
C VAL A 95 13.90 9.19 -13.75
N GLY A 96 12.77 8.63 -14.18
CA GLY A 96 11.52 9.36 -14.41
C GLY A 96 10.28 8.64 -13.87
N ALA A 97 9.12 9.14 -14.29
CA ALA A 97 7.84 8.61 -13.85
C ALA A 97 7.68 7.13 -14.22
N GLY A 98 7.30 6.30 -13.25
CA GLY A 98 7.10 4.86 -13.42
C GLY A 98 8.36 3.99 -13.30
N ASP A 99 9.55 4.59 -13.25
CA ASP A 99 10.78 3.86 -12.96
C ASP A 99 10.81 3.36 -11.51
N ARG A 100 11.55 2.28 -11.25
CA ARG A 100 11.68 1.69 -9.92
C ARG A 100 13.06 1.96 -9.35
N VAL A 101 13.12 2.58 -8.17
CA VAL A 101 14.35 2.89 -7.46
C VAL A 101 14.42 2.04 -6.19
N GLY A 102 15.32 1.06 -6.17
CA GLY A 102 15.60 0.26 -4.98
C GLY A 102 16.40 1.05 -3.96
N ILE A 103 15.97 1.04 -2.69
CA ILE A 103 16.74 1.56 -1.56
C ILE A 103 17.00 0.46 -0.54
N MET A 104 18.28 0.23 -0.24
CA MET A 104 18.73 -0.65 0.83
C MET A 104 19.66 0.17 1.73
N ALA A 105 19.09 0.79 2.76
CA ALA A 105 19.81 1.61 3.72
C ALA A 105 19.20 1.43 5.11
N GLY A 106 19.99 1.72 6.14
CA GLY A 106 19.46 1.83 7.51
C GLY A 106 18.57 3.05 7.67
N ASN A 107 18.02 3.23 8.88
CA ASN A 107 17.34 4.48 9.22
C ASN A 107 18.38 5.60 9.24
N CYS A 108 18.32 6.51 8.27
CA CYS A 108 19.19 7.68 8.21
C CYS A 108 18.49 8.85 7.52
N GLU A 109 19.09 10.04 7.62
CA GLU A 109 18.55 11.25 7.02
C GLU A 109 18.53 11.22 5.49
N GLN A 110 19.52 10.56 4.87
CA GLN A 110 19.58 10.40 3.42
C GLN A 110 18.43 9.52 2.91
N TYR A 111 18.00 8.52 3.70
CA TYR A 111 16.84 7.69 3.36
C TYR A 111 15.59 8.56 3.21
N ALA A 112 15.35 9.46 4.17
CA ALA A 112 14.21 10.38 4.11
C ALA A 112 14.29 11.30 2.88
N ALA A 113 15.48 11.83 2.57
CA ALA A 113 15.68 12.67 1.39
C ALA A 113 15.40 11.91 0.08
N VAL A 114 15.90 10.67 -0.06
CA VAL A 114 15.68 9.82 -1.25
C VAL A 114 14.21 9.47 -1.39
N PHE A 115 13.52 9.16 -0.29
CA PHE A 115 12.09 8.84 -0.31
C PHE A 115 11.28 9.96 -0.98
N PHE A 116 11.47 11.21 -0.54
CA PHE A 116 10.79 12.36 -1.14
C PHE A 116 11.31 12.70 -2.53
N ALA A 117 12.60 12.50 -2.81
CA ALA A 117 13.17 12.74 -4.13
C ALA A 117 12.53 11.83 -5.21
N VAL A 118 12.44 10.53 -4.93
CA VAL A 118 11.81 9.55 -5.82
C VAL A 118 10.33 9.86 -6.02
N ALA A 119 9.62 10.22 -4.94
CA ALA A 119 8.22 10.63 -5.03
C ALA A 119 8.03 11.91 -5.88
N LYS A 120 8.89 12.91 -5.74
CA LYS A 120 8.86 14.16 -6.54
C LYS A 120 9.08 13.91 -8.03
N VAL A 121 9.88 12.91 -8.39
CA VAL A 121 10.13 12.51 -9.78
C VAL A 121 8.98 11.66 -10.38
N GLY A 122 8.05 11.18 -9.54
CA GLY A 122 6.99 10.25 -9.96
C GLY A 122 7.47 8.81 -10.15
N ALA A 123 8.66 8.49 -9.62
CA ALA A 123 9.20 7.14 -9.61
C ALA A 123 8.67 6.34 -8.41
N ILE A 124 8.86 5.02 -8.45
CA ILE A 124 8.41 4.07 -7.45
C ILE A 124 9.60 3.70 -6.55
N LEU A 125 9.54 4.07 -5.27
CA LEU A 125 10.54 3.65 -4.29
C LEU A 125 10.29 2.20 -3.86
N VAL A 126 11.29 1.34 -4.04
CA VAL A 126 11.27 -0.05 -3.61
C VAL A 126 12.16 -0.19 -2.38
N ILE A 127 11.54 -0.36 -1.21
CA ILE A 127 12.26 -0.46 0.08
C ILE A 127 12.71 -1.91 0.29
N LEU A 128 14.03 -2.11 0.38
CA LEU A 128 14.65 -3.41 0.59
C LEU A 128 15.12 -3.54 2.05
N ASN A 129 14.77 -4.64 2.70
CA ASN A 129 15.15 -4.89 4.09
C ASN A 129 16.59 -5.43 4.15
N SER A 130 17.50 -4.66 4.77
CA SER A 130 18.91 -5.04 4.94
C SER A 130 19.15 -6.24 5.87
N THR A 131 18.15 -6.67 6.65
CA THR A 131 18.28 -7.77 7.63
C THR A 131 18.32 -9.16 6.97
N VAL A 132 17.75 -9.31 5.77
CA VAL A 132 17.54 -10.62 5.13
C VAL A 132 18.64 -10.96 4.12
N TYR A 133 19.41 -9.97 3.65
CA TYR A 133 20.44 -10.18 2.64
C TYR A 133 21.82 -10.32 3.29
N HIS A 134 22.19 -11.55 3.68
CA HIS A 134 23.61 -11.88 3.89
C HIS A 134 24.26 -12.09 2.51
N ALA A 135 25.47 -11.57 2.32
CA ALA A 135 26.20 -11.60 1.04
C ALA A 135 26.66 -13.00 0.60
N ASP A 136 26.17 -14.07 1.23
CA ASP A 136 26.65 -15.44 1.05
C ASP A 136 25.84 -16.23 -0.01
N HIS A 137 24.89 -15.60 -0.71
CA HIS A 137 23.96 -16.29 -1.62
C HIS A 137 23.93 -15.74 -3.07
N TRP A 138 24.94 -14.97 -3.52
CA TRP A 138 24.95 -14.40 -4.89
C TRP A 138 25.81 -15.16 -5.92
N GLU A 139 26.32 -16.35 -5.59
CA GLU A 139 26.91 -17.25 -6.60
C GLU A 139 25.88 -18.28 -7.08
N ALA A 140 25.28 -18.03 -8.25
CA ALA A 140 24.61 -19.02 -9.08
C ALA A 140 24.75 -18.67 -10.57
#